data_AF-T0YEX2-F1
#
_entry.id   AF-T0YEX2-F1
#
_cell.length_a   1.000
_cell.length_b   1.000
_cell.length_c   1.000
_cell.angle_alpha   90.00
_cell.angle_beta   90.00
_cell.angle_gamma   90.00
#
_symmetry.space_group_name_H-M   'P 1'
#
loop_
_entity.id
_entity.type
_entity.pdbx_description
1 polymer ?
#
loop_
_entity_poly.entity_id
_entity_poly.type
_entity_poly.pdbx_seq_one_letter_code
_entity_poly.pdbx_strand_id
1 'polypeptide(L)'
;MVFDLFKPEKMSKVRIMVAKKHYLGALSALQDTGAMQIDPLDERARGMLGNAENSMYKTMADYAQRFRALERQMVPKPAKSKLSFNSIDELEKAADAIDIDGKVSELSSALEHIDANRKNLNSIIGICSSLEWFGHDLSILNGKSLGSFVL
;
A
#
# COMPACT_ATOMS: atom_id res chain seq x y z
N MET A 1 -1.69 -39.46 -11.99
CA MET A 1 -1.48 -38.10 -12.51
C MET A 1 -1.11 -37.25 -11.30
N VAL A 2 0.18 -36.98 -11.10
CA VAL A 2 0.70 -36.34 -9.89
C VAL A 2 0.62 -34.84 -10.09
N PHE A 3 -0.22 -34.15 -9.29
CA PHE A 3 -0.22 -32.69 -9.26
C PHE A 3 1.06 -32.22 -8.55
N ASP A 4 1.95 -31.56 -9.30
CA ASP A 4 3.15 -30.86 -8.80
C ASP A 4 2.71 -29.60 -8.01
N LEU A 5 2.01 -29.77 -6.88
CA LEU A 5 1.39 -28.69 -6.10
C LEU A 5 2.40 -27.80 -5.35
N PHE A 6 3.68 -28.17 -5.32
CA PHE A 6 4.72 -27.53 -4.49
C PHE A 6 5.90 -26.95 -5.28
N LYS A 7 5.88 -26.96 -6.61
CA LYS A 7 6.92 -26.32 -7.42
C LYS A 7 6.38 -25.00 -7.98
N PRO A 8 7.19 -23.92 -8.00
CA PRO A 8 6.81 -22.69 -8.68
C PRO A 8 6.43 -22.97 -10.14
N GLU A 9 5.37 -22.33 -10.61
CA GLU A 9 4.93 -22.40 -12.00
C GLU A 9 6.06 -21.92 -12.93
N LYS A 10 6.21 -22.54 -14.10
CA LYS A 10 7.28 -22.18 -15.04
C LYS A 10 7.02 -20.80 -15.64
N MET A 11 7.73 -19.79 -15.15
CA MET A 11 7.69 -18.43 -15.71
C MET A 11 8.49 -18.33 -17.01
N SER A 12 7.96 -17.60 -18.01
CA SER A 12 8.69 -17.27 -19.24
C SER A 12 8.96 -15.76 -19.33
N LYS A 13 10.13 -15.37 -19.84
CA LYS A 13 10.45 -13.96 -20.09
C LYS A 13 9.96 -13.56 -21.47
N VAL A 14 9.11 -12.54 -21.53
CA VAL A 14 8.57 -11.99 -22.78
C VAL A 14 9.02 -10.53 -22.91
N ARG A 15 9.47 -10.13 -24.12
CA ARG A 15 9.75 -8.72 -24.44
C ARG A 15 8.61 -8.18 -25.29
N ILE A 16 8.05 -7.05 -24.87
CA ILE A 16 6.99 -6.37 -25.59
C ILE A 16 7.55 -5.02 -26.07
N MET A 17 7.47 -4.76 -27.37
CA MET A 17 7.86 -3.49 -27.96
C MET A 17 6.59 -2.72 -28.32
N VAL A 18 6.47 -1.49 -27.82
CA VAL A 18 5.30 -0.64 -28.04
C VAL A 18 5.77 0.70 -28.59
N ALA A 19 5.02 1.26 -29.54
CA ALA A 19 5.24 2.64 -29.98
C ALA A 19 5.12 3.60 -28.79
N LYS A 20 6.05 4.55 -28.65
CA LYS A 20 6.14 5.49 -27.50
C LYS A 20 4.80 6.15 -27.16
N LYS A 21 4.04 6.57 -28.17
CA LYS A 21 2.70 7.19 -28.04
C LYS A 21 1.63 6.31 -27.37
N HIS A 22 1.84 5.00 -27.30
CA HIS A 22 0.89 4.04 -26.72
C HIS A 22 1.44 3.35 -25.46
N TYR A 23 2.59 3.81 -24.94
CA TYR A 23 3.25 3.17 -23.80
C TYR A 23 2.34 3.07 -22.58
N LEU A 24 1.70 4.17 -22.17
CA LEU A 24 0.82 4.20 -21.00
C LEU A 24 -0.43 3.33 -21.18
N GLY A 25 -1.05 3.38 -22.36
CA GLY A 25 -2.24 2.57 -22.65
C GLY A 25 -1.92 1.07 -22.67
N ALA A 26 -0.78 0.69 -23.26
CA ALA A 26 -0.32 -0.70 -23.25
C ALA A 26 0.11 -1.16 -21.86
N LEU A 27 0.79 -0.31 -21.08
CA LEU A 27 1.19 -0.62 -19.71
C LEU A 27 -0.02 -0.83 -18.81
N SER A 28 -1.03 0.05 -18.90
CA SER A 28 -2.30 -0.09 -18.16
C SER A 28 -2.99 -1.40 -18.53
N ALA A 29 -3.16 -1.67 -19.82
CA ALA A 29 -3.81 -2.91 -20.27
C ALA A 29 -3.07 -4.17 -19.80
N LEU A 30 -1.74 -4.16 -19.79
CA LEU A 30 -0.94 -5.27 -19.28
C LEU A 30 -1.06 -5.44 -17.76
N GLN A 31 -1.11 -4.33 -17.01
CA GLN A 31 -1.34 -4.38 -15.57
C GLN A 31 -2.74 -4.89 -15.23
N ASP A 32 -3.76 -4.47 -15.98
CA ASP A 32 -5.15 -4.88 -15.79
C ASP A 32 -5.36 -6.39 -16.01
N THR A 33 -4.53 -7.03 -16.85
CA THR A 33 -4.60 -8.49 -17.04
C THR A 33 -4.10 -9.31 -15.84
N GLY A 34 -3.35 -8.72 -14.91
CA GLY A 34 -2.90 -9.36 -13.67
C GLY A 34 -1.99 -10.59 -13.82
N ALA A 35 -1.70 -11.02 -15.05
CA ALA A 35 -1.01 -12.27 -15.36
C ALA A 35 0.51 -12.14 -15.56
N MET A 36 1.05 -10.91 -15.49
CA MET A 36 2.45 -10.63 -15.82
C MET A 36 3.11 -9.72 -14.78
N GLN A 37 4.32 -10.10 -14.36
CA GLN A 37 5.24 -9.22 -13.63
C GLN A 37 5.99 -8.35 -14.64
N ILE A 38 5.80 -7.03 -14.56
CA ILE A 38 6.40 -6.08 -15.50
C ILE A 38 7.66 -5.49 -14.87
N ASP A 39 8.82 -5.89 -15.39
CA ASP A 39 10.10 -5.31 -14.97
C ASP A 39 10.41 -4.05 -15.80
N PRO A 40 10.81 -2.94 -15.15
CA PRO A 40 11.31 -1.77 -15.88
C PRO A 40 12.57 -2.11 -16.68
N LEU A 41 12.71 -1.52 -17.88
CA LEU A 41 13.95 -1.60 -18.66
C LEU A 41 15.15 -1.12 -17.83
N ASP A 42 16.25 -1.88 -17.91
CA ASP A 42 17.54 -1.62 -17.30
C ASP A 42 18.06 -0.21 -17.67
N GLU A 43 18.73 0.48 -16.74
CA GLU A 43 19.13 1.89 -16.88
C GLU A 43 19.99 2.13 -18.13
N ARG A 44 20.83 1.14 -18.48
CA ARG A 44 21.69 1.19 -19.68
C ARG A 44 20.88 1.22 -20.97
N ALA A 45 19.75 0.53 -21.02
CA ALA A 45 18.87 0.50 -22.20
C ALA A 45 17.98 1.76 -22.27
N ARG A 46 17.63 2.36 -21.12
CA ARG A 46 16.94 3.65 -21.07
C ARG A 46 17.79 4.79 -21.59
N GLY A 47 19.09 4.80 -21.29
CA GLY A 47 20.02 5.83 -21.79
C GLY A 47 20.14 5.90 -23.32
N MET A 48 19.77 4.83 -24.03
CA MET A 48 19.74 4.78 -25.50
C MET A 48 18.44 5.35 -26.10
N LEU A 49 17.39 5.55 -25.29
CA LEU A 49 16.13 6.17 -25.68
C LEU A 49 16.19 7.65 -25.26
N GLY A 50 16.35 8.57 -26.23
CA GLY A 50 16.63 9.99 -26.02
C GLY A 50 15.93 10.66 -24.82
N ASN A 51 16.74 11.30 -23.96
CA ASN A 51 16.40 11.79 -22.62
C ASN A 51 15.57 13.10 -22.54
N ALA A 52 14.94 13.57 -23.61
CA ALA A 52 14.43 14.96 -23.64
C ALA A 52 13.05 15.17 -22.98
N GLU A 53 12.27 14.12 -22.69
CA GLU A 53 10.88 14.27 -22.20
C GLU A 53 10.61 13.60 -20.85
N ASN A 54 11.53 12.81 -20.30
CA ASN A 54 11.26 11.92 -19.17
C ASN A 54 11.10 12.61 -17.80
N SER A 55 11.66 13.80 -17.60
CA SER A 55 11.60 14.47 -16.28
C SER A 55 10.18 14.92 -15.94
N MET A 56 9.48 15.55 -16.88
CA MET A 56 8.13 16.08 -16.68
C MET A 56 7.10 14.96 -16.42
N TYR A 57 7.21 13.85 -17.18
CA TYR A 57 6.35 12.68 -16.95
C TYR A 57 6.62 12.03 -15.58
N LYS A 58 7.88 12.02 -15.14
CA LYS A 58 8.25 11.50 -13.83
C LYS A 58 7.65 12.36 -12.71
N THR A 59 7.78 13.68 -12.79
CA THR A 59 7.21 14.61 -11.81
C THR A 59 5.69 14.46 -11.69
N MET A 60 4.97 14.40 -12.82
CA MET A 60 3.52 14.16 -12.82
C MET A 60 3.15 12.80 -12.23
N ALA A 61 3.93 11.76 -12.51
CA ALA A 61 3.71 10.43 -11.94
C ALA A 61 3.92 10.44 -10.41
N ASP A 62 4.95 11.15 -9.93
CA ASP A 62 5.26 11.28 -8.51
C ASP A 62 4.14 12.02 -7.76
N TYR A 63 3.61 13.13 -8.30
CA TYR A 63 2.44 13.80 -7.73
C TYR A 63 1.20 12.90 -7.73
N ALA A 64 0.93 12.20 -8.84
CA ALA A 64 -0.21 11.28 -8.92
C ALA A 64 -0.09 10.11 -7.94
N GLN A 65 1.12 9.66 -7.62
CA GLN A 65 1.39 8.65 -6.61
C GLN A 65 1.18 9.21 -5.19
N ARG A 66 1.69 10.41 -4.91
CA ARG A 66 1.51 11.11 -3.63
C ARG A 66 0.03 11.28 -3.29
N PHE A 67 -0.76 11.84 -4.21
CA PHE A 67 -2.20 12.04 -3.98
C PHE A 67 -2.97 10.72 -3.84
N ARG A 68 -2.62 9.68 -4.60
CA ARG A 68 -3.21 8.34 -4.42
C ARG A 68 -2.89 7.75 -3.04
N ALA A 69 -1.70 7.97 -2.51
CA ALA A 69 -1.35 7.53 -1.16
C ALA A 69 -2.18 8.26 -0.10
N LEU A 70 -2.33 9.59 -0.23
CA LEU A 70 -3.18 10.39 0.64
C LEU A 70 -4.64 9.95 0.60
N GLU A 71 -5.21 9.74 -0.60
CA GLU A 71 -6.59 9.27 -0.76
C GLU A 71 -6.85 7.92 -0.08
N ARG A 72 -5.87 7.00 -0.07
CA ARG A 72 -6.00 5.70 0.60
C ARG A 72 -6.00 5.81 2.12
N GLN A 73 -5.32 6.80 2.67
CA GLN A 73 -5.23 7.04 4.12
C GLN A 73 -6.41 7.85 4.64
N MET A 74 -7.09 8.61 3.76
CA MET A 74 -8.21 9.46 4.13
C MET A 74 -9.56 8.78 3.94
N VAL A 75 -10.57 9.26 4.66
CA VAL A 75 -11.96 8.82 4.46
C VAL A 75 -12.47 9.35 3.12
N PRO A 76 -12.94 8.49 2.21
CA PRO A 76 -13.42 8.91 0.91
C PRO A 76 -14.62 9.86 1.06
N LYS A 77 -14.51 11.04 0.47
CA LYS A 77 -15.60 12.03 0.38
C LYS A 77 -15.90 12.34 -1.08
N PRO A 78 -17.17 12.57 -1.44
CA PRO A 78 -17.52 12.96 -2.80
C PRO A 78 -16.83 14.29 -3.14
N ALA A 79 -16.16 14.31 -4.29
CA ALA A 79 -15.47 15.50 -4.77
C ALA A 79 -16.50 16.62 -5.00
N LYS A 80 -16.33 17.75 -4.32
CA LYS A 80 -17.23 18.91 -4.43
C LYS A 80 -17.04 19.69 -5.72
N SER A 81 -15.84 19.65 -6.30
CA SER A 81 -15.48 20.38 -7.51
C SER A 81 -14.31 19.71 -8.21
N LYS A 82 -14.26 19.78 -9.54
CA LYS A 82 -13.08 19.42 -10.33
C LYS A 82 -12.31 20.71 -10.62
N LEU A 83 -11.02 20.70 -10.35
CA LEU A 83 -10.11 21.77 -10.73
C LEU A 83 -9.56 21.47 -12.14
N SER A 84 -9.53 22.50 -12.99
CA SER A 84 -8.87 22.46 -14.28
C SER A 84 -7.71 23.45 -14.27
N PHE A 85 -6.56 23.04 -14.81
CA PHE A 85 -5.36 23.85 -14.86
C PHE A 85 -5.01 24.18 -16.31
N ASN A 86 -4.54 25.40 -16.57
CA ASN A 86 -4.21 25.85 -17.91
C ASN A 86 -2.73 25.60 -18.27
N SER A 87 -1.88 25.33 -17.28
CA SER A 87 -0.48 24.96 -17.48
C SER A 87 0.00 23.94 -16.43
N ILE A 88 1.13 23.30 -16.72
CA ILE A 88 1.74 22.33 -15.79
C ILE A 88 2.35 23.04 -14.58
N ASP A 89 2.95 24.23 -14.76
CA ASP A 89 3.45 25.04 -13.64
C ASP A 89 2.33 25.42 -12.65
N GLU A 90 1.12 25.66 -13.16
CA GLU A 90 -0.05 25.94 -12.32
C GLU A 90 -0.47 24.70 -11.52
N LEU A 91 -0.39 23.52 -12.14
CA LEU A 91 -0.65 22.24 -11.48
C LEU A 91 0.38 21.97 -10.39
N GLU A 92 1.68 22.13 -10.67
CA GLU A 92 2.76 21.89 -9.70
C GLU A 92 2.60 22.82 -8.48
N LYS A 93 2.35 24.12 -8.71
CA LYS A 93 2.08 25.06 -7.61
C LYS A 93 0.85 24.68 -6.79
N ALA A 94 -0.22 24.24 -7.44
CA ALA A 94 -1.42 23.80 -6.74
C ALA A 94 -1.18 22.50 -5.93
N ALA A 95 -0.37 21.59 -6.47
CA ALA A 95 0.01 20.34 -5.80
C ALA A 95 0.94 20.59 -4.60
N ASP A 96 1.88 21.52 -4.71
CA ASP A 96 2.79 21.90 -3.63
C ASP A 96 2.11 22.72 -2.54
N ALA A 97 1.08 23.50 -2.89
CA ALA A 97 0.27 24.22 -1.91
C ALA A 97 -0.50 23.30 -0.95
N ILE A 98 -0.69 22.03 -1.32
CA ILE A 98 -1.29 21.03 -0.45
C ILE A 98 -0.18 20.41 0.41
N ASP A 99 0.01 20.94 1.61
CA ASP A 99 0.96 20.41 2.61
C ASP A 99 0.19 19.77 3.78
N ILE A 100 -0.24 18.52 3.59
CA ILE A 100 -1.01 17.78 4.59
C ILE A 100 -0.42 16.40 4.91
N ASP A 101 0.63 15.97 4.20
CA ASP A 101 1.19 14.62 4.28
C ASP A 101 1.62 14.27 5.70
N GLY A 102 2.29 15.21 6.40
CA GLY A 102 2.70 15.02 7.79
C GLY A 102 1.51 14.78 8.72
N LYS A 103 0.47 15.61 8.63
CA LYS A 103 -0.75 15.47 9.44
C LYS A 103 -1.50 14.18 9.15
N VAL A 104 -1.61 13.80 7.88
CA VAL A 104 -2.29 12.57 7.48
C VAL A 104 -1.52 11.35 8.01
N SER A 105 -0.18 11.38 7.95
CA SER A 105 0.66 10.33 8.52
C SER A 105 0.53 10.22 10.04
N GLU A 106 0.53 11.35 10.76
CA GLU A 106 0.35 11.37 12.21
C GLU A 106 -1.02 10.79 12.63
N LEU A 107 -2.09 11.21 11.96
CA LEU A 107 -3.44 10.72 12.22
C LEU A 107 -3.60 9.24 11.87
N SER A 108 -2.98 8.78 10.78
CA SER A 108 -2.99 7.37 10.38
C SER A 108 -2.31 6.49 11.42
N SER A 109 -1.13 6.90 11.90
CA SER A 109 -0.41 6.19 12.98
C SER A 109 -1.21 6.16 14.28
N ALA A 110 -1.88 7.26 14.63
CA ALA A 110 -2.74 7.30 15.82
C ALA A 110 -3.95 6.36 15.68
N LEU A 111 -4.57 6.29 14.50
CA LEU A 111 -5.65 5.35 14.19
C LEU A 111 -5.21 3.90 14.32
N GLU A 112 -4.05 3.54 13.74
CA GLU A 112 -3.49 2.20 13.84
C GLU A 112 -3.23 1.81 15.31
N HIS A 113 -2.70 2.74 16.11
CA HIS A 113 -2.45 2.49 17.52
C HIS A 113 -3.74 2.26 18.31
N ILE A 114 -4.78 3.05 18.04
CA ILE A 114 -6.11 2.87 18.65
C ILE A 114 -6.73 1.53 18.26
N ASP A 115 -6.66 1.15 16.98
CA ASP A 115 -7.20 -0.13 16.50
C ASP A 115 -6.44 -1.33 17.08
N ALA A 116 -5.12 -1.23 17.22
CA ALA A 116 -4.31 -2.24 17.90
C ALA A 116 -4.73 -2.40 19.38
N ASN A 117 -4.89 -1.29 20.10
CA ASN A 117 -5.36 -1.30 21.49
C ASN A 117 -6.77 -1.89 21.59
N ARG A 118 -7.68 -1.55 20.66
CA ARG A 118 -9.03 -2.13 20.63
C ARG A 118 -9.00 -3.64 20.43
N LYS A 119 -8.16 -4.14 19.52
CA LYS A 119 -7.99 -5.59 19.32
C LYS A 119 -7.45 -6.27 20.57
N ASN A 120 -6.44 -5.69 21.23
CA ASN A 120 -5.88 -6.23 22.46
C ASN A 120 -6.93 -6.28 23.58
N LEU A 121 -7.69 -5.20 23.79
CA LEU A 121 -8.76 -5.17 24.78
C LEU A 121 -9.85 -6.20 24.48
N ASN A 122 -10.25 -6.35 23.22
CA ASN A 122 -11.22 -7.38 22.82
C ASN A 122 -10.68 -8.80 23.08
N SER A 123 -9.40 -9.06 22.82
CA SER A 123 -8.77 -10.34 23.15
C SER A 123 -8.77 -10.60 24.66
N ILE A 124 -8.44 -9.59 25.48
CA ILE A 124 -8.47 -9.69 26.95
C ILE A 124 -9.90 -9.96 27.43
N ILE A 125 -10.90 -9.24 26.91
CA ILE A 125 -12.30 -9.47 27.23
C ILE A 125 -12.71 -10.90 26.87
N GLY A 126 -12.30 -11.40 25.70
CA GLY A 126 -12.56 -12.78 25.28
C GLY A 126 -11.94 -13.81 26.23
N ILE A 127 -10.72 -13.58 26.70
CA ILE A 127 -10.07 -14.43 27.70
C ILE A 127 -10.84 -14.38 29.03
N CYS A 128 -11.17 -13.19 29.52
CA CYS A 128 -11.90 -13.03 30.78
C CYS A 128 -13.27 -13.71 30.75
N SER A 129 -14.00 -13.60 29.64
CA SER A 129 -15.30 -14.28 29.47
C SER A 129 -15.16 -15.80 29.31
N SER A 130 -14.07 -16.28 28.71
CA SER A 130 -13.78 -17.73 28.67
C SER A 130 -13.35 -18.31 30.03
N LEU A 131 -12.85 -17.47 30.93
CA LEU A 131 -12.39 -17.83 32.28
C LEU A 131 -13.38 -17.41 33.37
N GLU A 132 -14.61 -17.06 33.01
CA GLU A 132 -15.64 -16.65 33.96
C GLU A 132 -15.93 -17.74 35.01
N TRP A 133 -15.78 -19.01 34.62
CA TRP A 133 -15.89 -20.18 35.50
C TRP A 133 -14.78 -20.27 36.57
N PHE A 134 -13.66 -19.57 36.39
CA PHE A 134 -12.51 -19.63 37.30
C PHE A 134 -12.79 -18.91 38.62
N GLY A 135 -13.73 -17.93 38.64
CA GLY A 135 -14.25 -17.31 39.87
C GLY A 135 -13.22 -16.60 40.76
N HIS A 136 -11.97 -16.47 40.31
CA HIS A 136 -10.85 -15.88 41.03
C HIS A 136 -10.23 -14.74 40.22
N ASP A 137 -9.56 -13.83 40.93
CA ASP A 137 -8.85 -12.73 40.30
C ASP A 137 -7.76 -13.26 39.35
N LEU A 138 -7.91 -12.97 38.06
CA LEU A 138 -6.99 -13.40 37.00
C LEU A 138 -5.59 -12.77 37.14
N SER A 139 -5.42 -11.77 38.01
CA SER A 139 -4.12 -11.21 38.37
C SER A 139 -3.13 -12.27 38.87
N ILE A 140 -3.61 -13.39 39.42
CA ILE A 140 -2.75 -14.51 39.85
C ILE A 140 -2.04 -15.22 38.69
N LEU A 141 -2.59 -15.13 37.47
CA LEU A 141 -1.98 -15.68 36.26
C LEU A 141 -0.86 -14.77 35.72
N ASN A 142 -0.79 -13.52 36.18
CA ASN A 142 0.23 -12.55 35.80
C ASN A 142 1.50 -12.65 36.68
N GLY A 143 1.91 -13.88 36.97
CA GLY A 143 3.10 -14.18 37.77
C GLY A 143 4.39 -14.19 36.94
N LYS A 144 5.51 -13.77 37.53
CA LYS A 144 6.84 -13.79 36.88
C LYS A 144 7.37 -15.20 36.59
N SER A 145 6.84 -16.22 37.25
CA SER A 145 7.22 -17.63 37.04
C SER A 145 6.01 -18.53 37.16
N LEU A 146 5.81 -19.38 36.16
CA LEU A 146 4.75 -20.39 36.13
C LEU A 146 5.37 -21.77 36.38
N GLY A 147 4.97 -22.43 37.47
CA GLY A 147 5.34 -23.82 37.73
C GLY A 147 4.20 -24.74 37.34
N SER A 148 4.38 -25.54 36.29
CA SER A 148 3.45 -26.60 35.92
C SER A 148 3.89 -27.90 36.58
N PHE A 149 3.01 -28.51 37.36
CA PHE A 149 3.21 -29.85 37.89
C PHE A 149 2.15 -30.75 37.28
N VAL A 150 2.60 -31.73 36.49
CA VAL A 150 1.74 -32.80 35.99
C VAL A 150 1.77 -33.90 37.05
N LEU A 151 0.61 -34.21 37.62
CA LEU A 151 0.38 -35.37 38.48
C LEU A 151 0.20 -36.62 37.62
#